data_AF-A0A954HQK5-F1
#
_entry.id   AF-A0A954HQK5-F1
#
_cell.length_a   1.000
_cell.length_b   1.000
_cell.length_c   1.000
_cell.angle_alpha   90.00
_cell.angle_beta   90.00
_cell.angle_gamma   90.00
#
_symmetry.space_group_name_H-M   'P 1'
#
loop_
_entity.id
_entity.type
_entity.pdbx_description
1 polymer ?
#
loop_
_entity_poly.entity_id
_entity_poly.type
_entity_poly.pdbx_seq_one_letter_code
_entity_poly.pdbx_strand_id
1 'polypeptide(L)'
;MSVTSVDQLRQQISQVTDPVFDRTLADLRMVEDVRGDGGSEITITIGLPIPAYNEEESLEARIRESAGTVVGNGQTVRVDFTRNVRGKDSGGRIGLNIHNIIAVGSGKGGVGKSTVAAALACGLHTLGCRVGLMDADVYGPSIPHMLGASGQPAAQELQEADGRKIMRMEPVDVDGLKLMSMGFFLEQGQSVVWRGPILHKA
;
A
#
# COMPACT_ATOMS: atom_id res chain seq x y z
N MET A 1 -6.66 16.89 42.39
CA MET A 1 -7.28 16.64 41.06
C MET A 1 -6.20 16.90 40.03
N SER A 2 -5.40 15.89 39.71
CA SER A 2 -4.31 16.05 38.74
C SER A 2 -4.93 16.10 37.35
N VAL A 3 -4.77 17.24 36.67
CA VAL A 3 -4.95 17.33 35.24
C VAL A 3 -3.97 16.32 34.63
N THR A 4 -4.50 15.20 34.12
CA THR A 4 -3.70 14.27 33.32
C THR A 4 -3.21 15.05 32.11
N SER A 5 -1.89 15.26 32.02
CA SER A 5 -1.33 15.95 30.87
C SER A 5 -1.51 15.07 29.64
N VAL A 6 -2.06 15.63 28.56
CA VAL A 6 -2.20 14.97 27.25
C VAL A 6 -0.87 14.36 26.80
N ASP A 7 0.26 15.00 27.14
CA ASP A 7 1.59 14.49 26.84
C ASP A 7 1.93 13.20 27.58
N GLN A 8 1.52 13.07 28.85
CA GLN A 8 1.73 11.84 29.63
C GLN A 8 0.91 10.68 29.06
N LEU A 9 -0.35 10.95 28.70
CA LEU A 9 -1.18 9.95 28.04
C LEU A 9 -0.58 9.52 26.70
N ARG A 10 -0.14 10.48 25.88
CA ARG A 10 0.51 10.20 24.60
C ARG A 10 1.75 9.32 24.78
N GLN A 11 2.60 9.64 25.75
CA GLN A 11 3.80 8.86 26.04
C GLN A 11 3.46 7.41 26.45
N GLN A 12 2.42 7.24 27.26
CA GLN A 12 1.96 5.92 27.70
C GLN A 12 1.40 5.09 26.54
N ILE A 13 0.48 5.65 25.75
CA ILE A 13 -0.10 4.98 24.58
C ILE A 13 0.98 4.63 23.55
N SER A 14 2.01 5.46 23.43
CA SER A 14 3.14 5.20 22.54
C SER A 14 3.90 3.90 22.87
N GLN A 15 3.82 3.39 24.11
CA GLN A 15 4.47 2.15 24.54
C GLN A 15 3.59 0.89 24.36
N VAL A 16 2.33 1.04 23.94
CA VAL A 16 1.45 -0.11 23.67
C VAL A 16 2.03 -0.94 22.53
N THR A 17 2.09 -2.26 22.72
CA THR A 17 2.53 -3.21 21.68
C THR A 17 1.39 -3.52 20.72
N ASP A 18 1.66 -3.35 19.44
CA ASP A 18 0.76 -3.72 18.35
C ASP A 18 0.66 -5.26 18.21
N PRO A 19 -0.56 -5.83 18.16
CA PRO A 19 -0.77 -7.29 18.11
C PRO A 19 -0.34 -7.94 16.78
N VAL A 20 -0.20 -7.18 15.70
CA VAL A 20 0.15 -7.70 14.37
C VAL A 20 1.65 -7.69 14.14
N PHE A 21 2.33 -6.61 14.54
CA PHE A 21 3.75 -6.37 14.23
C PHE A 21 4.68 -6.60 15.40
N ASP A 22 4.16 -6.86 16.61
CA ASP A 22 4.94 -7.07 17.85
C ASP A 22 5.96 -5.94 18.10
N ARG A 23 5.53 -4.70 17.85
CA ARG A 23 6.32 -3.47 18.02
C ARG A 23 5.47 -2.40 18.68
N THR A 24 6.11 -1.42 19.30
CA THR A 24 5.37 -0.34 19.96
C THR A 24 4.66 0.56 18.96
N LEU A 25 3.56 1.20 19.37
CA LEU A 25 2.89 2.22 18.55
C LEU A 25 3.81 3.40 18.21
N ALA A 26 4.82 3.69 19.05
CA ALA A 26 5.89 4.65 18.76
C ALA A 26 6.75 4.22 17.57
N ASP A 27 7.24 2.96 17.60
CA ASP A 27 8.13 2.41 16.59
C ASP A 27 7.47 2.35 15.21
N LEU A 28 6.17 2.03 15.20
CA LEU A 28 5.32 2.00 14.01
C LEU A 28 4.78 3.39 13.65
N ARG A 29 4.96 4.38 14.52
CA ARG A 29 4.49 5.76 14.39
C ARG A 29 2.98 5.85 14.14
N MET A 30 2.21 5.02 14.85
CA MET A 30 0.77 4.86 14.68
C MET A 30 -0.05 5.85 15.50
N VAL A 31 0.51 6.48 16.54
CA VAL A 31 -0.20 7.50 17.33
C VAL A 31 -0.24 8.82 16.56
N GLU A 32 -1.35 9.11 15.90
CA GLU A 32 -1.53 10.33 15.10
C GLU A 32 -1.88 11.51 16.00
N ASP A 33 -2.88 11.33 16.86
CA ASP A 33 -3.40 12.39 17.70
C ASP A 33 -3.93 11.88 19.03
N VAL A 34 -3.84 12.72 20.06
CA VAL A 34 -4.40 12.49 21.39
C VAL A 34 -4.98 13.81 21.85
N ARG A 35 -6.31 13.88 21.97
CA ARG A 35 -7.03 15.08 22.40
C ARG A 35 -7.81 14.81 23.68
N GLY A 36 -7.71 15.73 24.62
CA GLY A 36 -8.54 15.74 25.82
C GLY A 36 -8.88 17.19 26.16
N ASP A 37 -10.17 17.52 26.18
CA ASP A 37 -10.63 18.91 26.28
C ASP A 37 -10.91 19.35 27.74
N GLY A 38 -10.11 18.85 28.70
CA GLY A 38 -10.37 19.07 30.14
C GLY A 38 -11.73 18.56 30.65
N GLY A 39 -12.52 17.89 29.78
CA GLY A 39 -13.85 17.36 30.04
C GLY A 39 -13.85 15.84 30.28
N SER A 40 -15.02 15.24 30.09
CA SER A 40 -15.27 13.81 30.37
C SER A 40 -14.86 12.86 29.26
N GLU A 41 -14.40 13.32 28.10
CA GLU A 41 -14.02 12.43 26.98
C GLU A 41 -12.61 12.75 26.45
N ILE A 42 -11.87 11.68 26.17
CA ILE A 42 -10.54 11.70 25.56
C ILE A 42 -10.61 10.91 24.25
N THR A 43 -10.12 11.50 23.17
CA THR A 43 -10.04 10.84 21.86
C THR A 43 -8.60 10.53 21.50
N ILE A 44 -8.33 9.28 21.15
CA ILE A 44 -7.04 8.80 20.65
C ILE A 44 -7.23 8.37 19.21
N THR A 45 -6.45 8.94 18.29
CA THR A 45 -6.48 8.59 16.87
C THR A 45 -5.26 7.76 16.51
N ILE A 46 -5.50 6.56 15.98
CA ILE A 46 -4.46 5.60 15.61
C ILE A 46 -4.47 5.38 14.09
N GLY A 47 -3.35 5.70 13.45
CA GLY A 47 -3.10 5.48 12.03
C GLY A 47 -2.55 4.09 11.77
N LEU A 48 -3.40 3.21 11.25
CA LEU A 48 -3.05 1.83 10.93
C LEU A 48 -2.17 1.79 9.67
N PRO A 49 -1.04 1.07 9.69
CA PRO A 49 -0.04 1.13 8.62
C PRO A 49 -0.39 0.24 7.42
N ILE A 50 -1.43 -0.58 7.52
CA ILE A 50 -1.90 -1.49 6.46
C ILE A 50 -3.41 -1.32 6.21
N PRO A 51 -3.87 -1.48 4.96
CA PRO A 51 -5.29 -1.36 4.63
C PRO A 51 -6.16 -2.41 5.32
N ALA A 52 -5.79 -3.70 5.21
CA ALA A 52 -6.52 -4.80 5.84
C ALA A 52 -5.90 -5.17 7.20
N TYR A 53 -5.96 -4.25 8.15
CA TYR A 53 -5.61 -4.55 9.54
C TYR A 53 -6.76 -5.35 10.17
N ASN A 54 -6.47 -6.51 10.76
CA ASN A 54 -7.49 -7.46 11.22
C ASN A 54 -7.61 -7.56 12.75
N GLU A 55 -6.80 -6.83 13.51
CA GLU A 55 -6.71 -6.92 14.98
C GLU A 55 -7.13 -5.63 15.69
N GLU A 56 -8.01 -4.82 15.07
CA GLU A 56 -8.43 -3.51 15.60
C GLU A 56 -9.05 -3.61 17.00
N GLU A 57 -9.88 -4.62 17.23
CA GLU A 57 -10.52 -4.85 18.53
C GLU A 57 -9.49 -5.18 19.62
N SER A 58 -8.51 -6.04 19.31
CA SER A 58 -7.41 -6.40 20.20
C SER A 58 -6.52 -5.19 20.51
N LEU A 59 -6.21 -4.37 19.49
CA LEU A 59 -5.43 -3.15 19.67
C LEU A 59 -6.20 -2.10 20.49
N GLU A 60 -7.49 -1.91 20.22
CA GLU A 60 -8.35 -1.00 20.98
C GLU A 60 -8.42 -1.37 22.47
N ALA A 61 -8.60 -2.66 22.78
CA ALA A 61 -8.62 -3.15 24.15
C ALA A 61 -7.31 -2.81 24.90
N ARG A 62 -6.15 -3.06 24.26
CA ARG A 62 -4.82 -2.74 24.83
C ARG A 62 -4.63 -1.24 25.05
N ILE A 63 -5.10 -0.41 24.13
CA ILE A 63 -5.04 1.06 24.24
C ILE A 63 -5.92 1.54 25.39
N ARG A 64 -7.16 1.03 25.50
CA ARG A 64 -8.08 1.40 26.58
C ARG A 64 -7.57 0.97 27.95
N GLU A 65 -7.00 -0.23 28.06
CA GLU A 65 -6.36 -0.72 29.28
C GLU A 65 -5.19 0.19 29.69
N SER A 66 -4.30 0.50 28.74
CA SER A 66 -3.16 1.39 28.97
C SER A 66 -3.60 2.80 29.37
N ALA A 67 -4.61 3.36 28.69
CA ALA A 67 -5.18 4.67 29.00
C ALA A 67 -5.80 4.72 30.41
N GLY A 68 -6.51 3.67 30.81
CA GLY A 68 -7.19 3.59 32.11
C GLY A 68 -6.26 3.72 33.32
N THR A 69 -4.96 3.49 33.16
CA THR A 69 -3.96 3.69 34.22
C THR A 69 -3.61 5.17 34.48
N VAL A 70 -3.90 6.04 33.53
CA VAL A 70 -3.47 7.46 33.50
C VAL A 70 -4.67 8.42 33.53
N VAL A 71 -5.82 7.97 33.02
CA VAL A 71 -7.05 8.76 32.90
C VAL A 71 -7.79 8.82 34.26
N GLY A 72 -8.33 9.99 34.61
CA GLY A 72 -9.02 10.20 35.89
C GLY A 72 -10.41 9.55 35.96
N ASN A 73 -10.89 9.28 37.18
CA ASN A 73 -12.23 8.71 37.39
C ASN A 73 -13.31 9.58 36.73
N GLY A 74 -14.11 8.98 35.84
CA GLY A 74 -15.24 9.63 35.16
C GLY A 74 -14.96 10.12 33.73
N GLN A 75 -13.74 9.91 33.21
CA GLN A 75 -13.43 10.19 31.81
C GLN A 75 -13.59 8.93 30.93
N THR A 76 -14.19 9.07 29.75
CA THR A 76 -14.34 8.03 28.73
C THR A 76 -13.22 8.14 27.70
N VAL A 77 -12.71 6.99 27.25
CA VAL A 77 -11.67 6.91 26.21
C VAL A 77 -12.30 6.38 24.93
N ARG A 78 -12.26 7.20 23.88
CA ARG A 78 -12.65 6.83 22.53
C ARG A 78 -11.39 6.61 21.68
N VAL A 79 -11.34 5.50 20.97
CA VAL A 79 -10.26 5.18 20.04
C VAL A 79 -10.82 5.23 18.62
N ASP A 80 -10.28 6.08 17.78
CA ASP A 80 -10.62 6.17 16.36
C ASP A 80 -9.46 5.64 15.51
N PHE A 81 -9.78 4.85 14.49
CA PHE A 81 -8.80 4.30 13.57
C PHE A 81 -8.84 5.00 12.21
N THR A 82 -7.66 5.37 11.70
CA THR A 82 -7.46 5.86 10.34
C THR A 82 -6.55 4.87 9.59
N ARG A 83 -6.52 4.95 8.25
CA ARG A 83 -5.53 4.21 7.44
C ARG A 83 -4.49 5.18 6.93
N ASN A 84 -3.25 4.97 7.34
CA ASN A 84 -2.13 5.80 6.94
C ASN A 84 -1.00 4.93 6.42
N VAL A 85 -1.17 4.45 5.18
CA VAL A 85 -0.15 3.68 4.48
C VAL A 85 0.95 4.63 4.01
N ARG A 86 2.00 4.75 4.82
CA ARG A 86 3.16 5.56 4.47
C ARG A 86 3.92 4.89 3.33
N GLY A 87 4.15 5.65 2.28
CA GLY A 87 5.00 5.27 1.16
C GLY A 87 5.98 6.40 0.84
N LYS A 88 7.00 6.11 0.05
CA LYS A 88 7.97 7.12 -0.39
C LYS A 88 7.42 8.08 -1.46
N ASP A 89 6.12 8.01 -1.74
CA ASP A 89 5.46 8.63 -2.90
C ASP A 89 6.29 8.43 -4.18
N SER A 90 6.66 7.18 -4.42
CA SER A 90 7.68 6.83 -5.41
C SER A 90 7.24 7.12 -6.84
N GLY A 91 5.93 7.27 -7.06
CA GLY A 91 5.35 7.63 -8.36
C GLY A 91 5.28 9.13 -8.63
N GLY A 92 5.46 10.01 -7.63
CA GLY A 92 5.21 11.45 -7.78
C GLY A 92 6.07 12.12 -8.87
N ARG A 93 7.30 11.63 -9.11
CA ARG A 93 8.20 12.17 -10.16
C ARG A 93 7.77 11.84 -11.58
N ILE A 94 6.91 10.83 -11.75
CA ILE A 94 6.42 10.34 -13.04
C ILE A 94 4.90 10.53 -13.17
N GLY A 95 4.30 11.37 -12.32
CA GLY A 95 2.86 11.67 -12.36
C GLY A 95 1.97 10.50 -11.94
N LEU A 96 2.51 9.47 -11.28
CA LEU A 96 1.75 8.33 -10.80
C LEU A 96 1.49 8.47 -9.30
N ASN A 97 0.25 8.30 -8.88
CA ASN A 97 -0.11 8.22 -7.47
C ASN A 97 0.17 6.80 -6.94
N ILE A 98 1.46 6.49 -6.72
CA ILE A 98 1.93 5.18 -6.24
C ILE A 98 2.71 5.38 -4.95
N HIS A 99 2.18 4.84 -3.85
CA HIS A 99 2.82 4.90 -2.54
C HIS A 99 4.18 4.18 -2.52
N ASN A 100 4.26 2.98 -3.11
CA ASN A 100 5.42 2.11 -3.04
C ASN A 100 5.69 1.41 -4.38
N ILE A 101 6.96 1.34 -4.79
CA ILE A 101 7.41 0.57 -5.97
C ILE A 101 8.37 -0.52 -5.48
N ILE A 102 8.10 -1.78 -5.85
CA ILE A 102 8.95 -2.92 -5.53
C ILE A 102 9.52 -3.47 -6.84
N ALA A 103 10.84 -3.35 -7.02
CA ALA A 103 11.53 -3.90 -8.18
C ALA A 103 11.91 -5.37 -7.91
N VAL A 104 11.45 -6.29 -8.76
CA VAL A 104 11.80 -7.72 -8.69
C VAL A 104 12.68 -8.06 -9.89
N GLY A 105 13.98 -8.30 -9.63
CA GLY A 105 14.98 -8.56 -10.66
C GLY A 105 15.76 -9.87 -10.42
N SER A 106 16.41 -10.38 -11.46
CA SER A 106 17.33 -11.51 -11.38
C SER A 106 18.48 -11.35 -12.37
N GLY A 107 19.68 -11.79 -11.99
CA GLY A 107 20.83 -11.87 -12.91
C GLY A 107 20.86 -13.13 -13.78
N LYS A 108 19.94 -14.08 -13.57
CA LYS A 108 19.86 -15.36 -14.30
C LYS A 108 18.41 -15.71 -14.66
N GLY A 109 18.23 -16.34 -15.82
CA GLY A 109 16.95 -16.93 -16.22
C GLY A 109 16.60 -18.15 -15.36
N GLY A 110 15.31 -18.44 -15.17
CA GLY A 110 14.83 -19.66 -14.52
C GLY A 110 14.82 -19.68 -12.99
N VAL A 111 15.24 -18.60 -12.30
CA VAL A 111 15.26 -18.56 -10.81
C VAL A 111 13.88 -18.33 -10.15
N GLY A 112 12.80 -18.24 -10.95
CA GLY A 112 11.46 -17.96 -10.44
C GLY A 112 11.13 -16.49 -10.20
N LYS A 113 11.85 -15.54 -10.83
CA LYS A 113 11.58 -14.09 -10.74
C LYS A 113 10.09 -13.75 -10.94
N SER A 114 9.49 -14.24 -12.03
CA SER A 114 8.09 -13.96 -12.37
C SER A 114 7.13 -14.57 -11.34
N THR A 115 7.47 -15.76 -10.82
CA THR A 115 6.71 -16.40 -9.73
C THR A 115 6.74 -15.56 -8.46
N VAL A 116 7.90 -15.05 -8.06
CA VAL A 116 8.03 -14.19 -6.89
C VAL A 116 7.26 -12.88 -7.10
N ALA A 117 7.35 -12.27 -8.28
CA ALA A 117 6.62 -11.04 -8.59
C ALA A 117 5.09 -11.24 -8.55
N ALA A 118 4.58 -12.31 -9.16
CA ALA A 118 3.16 -12.64 -9.14
C ALA A 118 2.67 -12.97 -7.73
N ALA A 119 3.40 -13.80 -6.98
CA ALA A 119 3.03 -14.15 -5.60
C ALA A 119 3.00 -12.93 -4.68
N LEU A 120 3.98 -12.04 -4.81
CA LEU A 120 4.00 -10.79 -4.05
C LEU A 120 2.80 -9.90 -4.39
N ALA A 121 2.48 -9.76 -5.68
CA ALA A 121 1.33 -8.95 -6.12
C ALA A 121 0.00 -9.50 -5.59
N CYS A 122 -0.22 -10.81 -5.73
CA CYS A 122 -1.42 -11.46 -5.21
C CYS A 122 -1.50 -11.36 -3.68
N GLY A 123 -0.40 -11.59 -2.96
CA GLY A 123 -0.37 -11.47 -1.50
C GLY A 123 -0.73 -10.07 -1.00
N LEU A 124 -0.15 -9.03 -1.60
CA LEU A 124 -0.48 -7.63 -1.27
C LEU A 124 -1.94 -7.30 -1.62
N HIS A 125 -2.45 -7.81 -2.74
CA HIS A 125 -3.84 -7.61 -3.14
C HIS A 125 -4.81 -8.25 -2.12
N THR A 126 -4.55 -9.48 -1.68
CA THR A 126 -5.33 -10.16 -0.63
C THR A 126 -5.29 -9.40 0.71
N LEU A 127 -4.20 -8.67 0.99
CA LEU A 127 -4.07 -7.78 2.16
C LEU A 127 -4.76 -6.41 1.94
N GLY A 128 -5.63 -6.28 0.94
CA GLY A 128 -6.42 -5.07 0.68
C GLY A 128 -5.63 -3.93 0.05
N CYS A 129 -4.40 -4.17 -0.43
CA CYS A 129 -3.64 -3.14 -1.11
C CYS A 129 -4.19 -2.91 -2.54
N ARG A 130 -4.16 -1.66 -3.00
CA ARG A 130 -4.30 -1.36 -4.43
C ARG A 130 -2.98 -1.72 -5.11
N VAL A 131 -2.99 -2.77 -5.94
CA VAL A 131 -1.77 -3.32 -6.54
C VAL A 131 -1.83 -3.23 -8.06
N GLY A 132 -0.71 -2.81 -8.64
CA GLY A 132 -0.43 -2.97 -10.07
C GLY A 132 0.81 -3.84 -10.25
N LEU A 133 0.77 -4.76 -11.20
CA LEU A 133 1.90 -5.60 -11.60
C LEU A 133 2.32 -5.23 -13.02
N MET A 134 3.57 -4.80 -13.18
CA MET A 134 4.15 -4.46 -14.48
C MET A 134 5.26 -5.46 -14.82
N ASP A 135 5.06 -6.19 -15.91
CA ASP A 135 5.98 -7.17 -16.45
C ASP A 135 6.64 -6.65 -17.73
N ALA A 136 7.94 -6.38 -17.63
CA ALA A 136 8.77 -5.96 -18.76
C ALA A 136 9.65 -7.11 -19.30
N ASP A 137 9.46 -8.35 -18.82
CA ASP A 137 10.23 -9.49 -19.27
C ASP A 137 9.70 -10.00 -20.63
N VAL A 138 10.61 -10.25 -21.56
CA VAL A 138 10.30 -10.68 -22.93
C VAL A 138 10.55 -12.19 -23.09
N TYR A 139 11.36 -12.82 -22.23
CA TYR A 139 11.95 -14.14 -22.48
C TYR A 139 11.64 -15.19 -21.38
N GLY A 140 10.55 -15.05 -20.63
CA GLY A 140 10.11 -16.00 -19.59
C GLY A 140 8.66 -16.50 -19.77
N PRO A 141 8.20 -17.50 -18.97
CA PRO A 141 6.77 -17.78 -18.88
C PRO A 141 6.03 -16.50 -18.50
N SER A 142 5.05 -16.12 -19.31
CA SER A 142 4.45 -14.79 -19.21
C SER A 142 3.62 -14.68 -17.93
N ILE A 143 3.78 -13.59 -17.18
CA ILE A 143 2.95 -13.29 -16.01
C ILE A 143 1.45 -13.38 -16.34
N PRO A 144 0.97 -12.93 -17.53
CA PRO A 144 -0.40 -13.16 -17.97
C PRO A 144 -0.83 -14.62 -17.88
N HIS A 145 -0.01 -15.56 -18.37
CA HIS A 145 -0.32 -16.98 -18.32
C HIS A 145 -0.40 -17.50 -16.87
N MET A 146 0.54 -17.07 -16.01
CA MET A 146 0.55 -17.47 -14.60
C MET A 146 -0.69 -17.02 -13.83
N LEU A 147 -1.23 -15.85 -14.18
CA LEU A 147 -2.41 -15.27 -13.55
C LEU A 147 -3.72 -15.64 -14.27
N GLY A 148 -3.67 -16.47 -15.32
CA GLY A 148 -4.84 -16.79 -16.14
C GLY A 148 -5.43 -15.57 -16.86
N ALA A 149 -4.65 -14.50 -17.03
CA ALA A 149 -5.08 -13.26 -17.64
C ALA A 149 -5.08 -13.38 -19.16
N SER A 150 -6.10 -12.82 -19.79
CA SER A 150 -6.25 -12.75 -21.25
C SER A 150 -6.76 -11.37 -21.67
N GLY A 151 -6.70 -11.09 -22.97
CA GLY A 151 -7.02 -9.78 -23.53
C GLY A 151 -5.79 -8.95 -23.84
N GLN A 152 -6.01 -7.68 -24.19
CA GLN A 152 -4.97 -6.73 -24.54
C GLN A 152 -5.19 -5.40 -23.82
N PRO A 153 -4.12 -4.72 -23.37
CA PRO A 153 -4.21 -3.36 -22.89
C PRO A 153 -4.84 -2.46 -23.95
N ALA A 154 -5.86 -1.70 -23.56
CA ALA A 154 -6.52 -0.74 -24.45
C ALA A 154 -5.86 0.63 -24.33
N ALA A 155 -5.62 1.30 -25.45
CA ALA A 155 -5.21 2.70 -25.44
C ALA A 155 -6.46 3.59 -25.38
N GLN A 156 -6.54 4.47 -24.38
CA GLN A 156 -7.64 5.41 -24.20
C GLN A 156 -7.13 6.84 -24.26
N GLU A 157 -7.84 7.69 -25.00
CA GLU A 157 -7.62 9.13 -24.97
C GLU A 157 -8.31 9.71 -23.73
N LEU A 158 -7.52 10.35 -22.86
CA LEU A 158 -8.02 11.06 -21.69
C LEU A 158 -7.72 12.53 -21.84
N GLN A 159 -8.63 13.38 -21.35
CA GLN A 159 -8.41 14.81 -21.23
C GLN A 159 -8.06 15.13 -19.78
N GLU A 160 -6.87 15.70 -19.56
CA GLU A 160 -6.46 16.21 -18.27
C GLU A 160 -7.22 17.49 -17.90
N ALA A 161 -7.17 17.87 -16.62
CA ALA A 161 -7.87 19.05 -16.10
C ALA A 161 -7.42 20.38 -16.74
N ASP A 162 -6.22 20.41 -17.33
CA ASP A 162 -5.68 21.55 -18.08
C ASP A 162 -6.08 21.56 -19.57
N GLY A 163 -6.91 20.60 -20.00
CA GLY A 163 -7.38 20.43 -21.37
C GLY A 163 -6.46 19.62 -22.28
N ARG A 164 -5.26 19.21 -21.81
CA ARG A 164 -4.35 18.36 -22.59
C ARG A 164 -4.92 16.98 -22.82
N LYS A 165 -4.79 16.49 -24.04
CA LYS A 165 -5.15 15.12 -24.40
C LYS A 165 -3.93 14.22 -24.25
N ILE A 166 -4.07 13.16 -23.48
CA ILE A 166 -3.05 12.12 -23.29
C ILE A 166 -3.60 10.77 -23.75
N MET A 167 -2.74 9.95 -24.35
CA MET A 167 -3.06 8.55 -24.59
C MET A 167 -2.55 7.74 -23.41
N ARG A 168 -3.46 7.07 -22.69
CA ARG A 168 -3.14 6.22 -21.55
C ARG A 168 -3.43 4.76 -21.90
N MET A 169 -2.47 3.87 -21.65
CA MET A 169 -2.75 2.44 -21.70
C MET A 169 -3.50 2.03 -20.44
N GLU A 170 -4.69 1.46 -20.62
CA GLU A 170 -5.44 0.82 -19.55
C GLU A 170 -4.91 -0.62 -19.35
N PRO A 171 -4.40 -0.96 -18.15
CA PRO A 171 -3.95 -2.31 -17.85
C PRO A 171 -5.11 -3.31 -17.85
N VAL A 172 -4.80 -4.58 -18.12
CA VAL A 172 -5.76 -5.68 -17.98
C VAL A 172 -6.09 -5.84 -16.49
N ASP A 173 -7.38 -5.99 -16.17
CA ASP A 173 -7.83 -6.25 -14.79
C ASP A 173 -7.97 -7.76 -14.56
N VAL A 174 -7.36 -8.25 -13.48
CA VAL A 174 -7.44 -9.64 -13.05
C VAL A 174 -7.92 -9.64 -11.59
N ASP A 175 -9.23 -9.77 -11.40
CA ASP A 175 -9.87 -9.76 -10.07
C ASP A 175 -9.47 -8.54 -9.19
N GLY A 176 -9.33 -7.36 -9.79
CA GLY A 176 -8.92 -6.13 -9.11
C GLY A 176 -7.41 -5.89 -9.06
N LEU A 177 -6.59 -6.84 -9.51
CA LEU A 177 -5.16 -6.64 -9.77
C LEU A 177 -4.96 -6.04 -11.16
N LYS A 178 -4.37 -4.84 -11.23
CA LYS A 178 -4.07 -4.20 -12.53
C LYS A 178 -2.77 -4.77 -13.11
N LEU A 179 -2.85 -5.45 -14.25
CA LEU A 179 -1.73 -6.12 -14.89
C LEU A 179 -1.35 -5.47 -16.22
N MET A 180 -0.09 -5.10 -16.33
CA MET A 180 0.53 -4.68 -17.59
C MET A 180 1.67 -5.65 -17.91
N SER A 181 1.70 -6.24 -19.09
CA SER A 181 2.77 -7.16 -19.50
C SER A 181 3.07 -7.01 -20.98
N MET A 182 4.36 -7.13 -21.34
CA MET A 182 4.76 -7.30 -22.74
C MET A 182 4.13 -8.53 -23.38
N GLY A 183 3.84 -9.57 -22.59
CA GLY A 183 3.20 -10.79 -23.06
C GLY A 183 1.80 -10.60 -23.66
N PHE A 184 1.13 -9.47 -23.43
CA PHE A 184 -0.16 -9.17 -24.09
C PHE A 184 -0.02 -8.68 -25.53
N PHE A 185 1.14 -8.12 -25.89
CA PHE A 185 1.38 -7.56 -27.22
C PHE A 185 2.04 -8.57 -28.16
N LEU A 186 2.39 -9.75 -27.66
CA LEU A 186 3.05 -10.81 -28.42
C LEU A 186 2.05 -11.92 -28.70
N GLU A 187 1.83 -12.22 -29.98
CA GLU A 187 1.10 -13.42 -30.37
C GLU A 187 1.91 -14.67 -30.03
N GLN A 188 1.24 -15.72 -29.54
CA GLN A 188 1.91 -16.98 -29.21
C GLN A 188 2.64 -17.54 -30.44
N GLY A 189 3.94 -17.79 -30.30
CA GLY A 189 4.79 -18.34 -31.38
C GLY A 189 5.39 -17.29 -32.34
N GLN A 190 5.08 -16.00 -32.20
CA GLN A 190 5.75 -14.96 -32.98
C GLN A 190 7.12 -14.62 -32.40
N SER A 191 8.12 -14.55 -33.27
CA SER A 191 9.45 -14.03 -32.93
C SER A 191 9.43 -12.50 -33.01
N VAL A 192 9.82 -11.83 -31.93
CA VAL A 192 9.86 -10.38 -31.87
C VAL A 192 11.23 -9.89 -32.31
N VAL A 193 11.28 -9.09 -33.38
CA VAL A 193 12.48 -8.33 -33.72
C VAL A 193 12.49 -7.07 -32.86
N TRP A 194 13.18 -7.13 -31.72
CA TRP A 194 13.40 -5.93 -30.91
C TRP A 194 14.40 -5.03 -31.63
N ARG A 195 13.95 -3.88 -32.13
CA ARG A 195 14.89 -2.85 -32.59
C ARG A 195 15.51 -2.20 -31.35
N GLY A 196 16.82 -1.98 -31.39
CA GLY A 196 17.54 -1.31 -30.30
C GLY A 196 16.95 0.06 -29.97
N PRO A 197 17.38 0.71 -28.87
CA PRO A 197 16.84 1.99 -28.45
C PRO A 197 16.82 2.96 -29.63
N ILE A 198 15.63 3.48 -29.94
CA ILE A 198 15.47 4.55 -30.92
C ILE A 198 16.07 5.79 -30.28
N LEU A 199 17.34 6.02 -30.55
CA LEU A 199 18.04 7.22 -30.14
C LEU A 199 17.55 8.37 -31.04
N HIS A 200 16.40 8.96 -30.74
CA HIS A 200 16.08 10.28 -31.26
C HIS A 200 17.00 11.28 -30.54
N LYS A 201 18.06 11.69 -31.23
CA LYS A 201 18.72 12.97 -30.97
C LYS A 201 17.88 14.08 -31.61
N ALA A 202 17.83 15.20 -30.91
CA ALA A 202 17.20 16.50 -31.20
C ALA A 202 15.73 16.62 -30.75
#